data_AF-A0A3N1SJU2-F1
#
_entry.id   AF-A0A3N1SJU2-F1
#
_cell.length_a   1.000
_cell.length_b   1.000
_cell.length_c   1.000
_cell.angle_alpha   90.00
_cell.angle_beta   90.00
_cell.angle_gamma   90.00
#
_symmetry.space_group_name_H-M   'P 1'
#
loop_
_entity.id
_entity.type
_entity.pdbx_description
1 polymer ?
#
loop_
_entity_poly.entity_id
_entity_poly.type
_entity_poly.pdbx_seq_one_letter_code
_entity_poly.pdbx_strand_id
1 'polypeptide(L)'
;MSVTTLAPRAGTAADVGREIGRQDDRSGDDGRGYERDETDQYHQLVRQLVVTGDDRAQAAGRHARRTLTEMVPGFDRQPVLHMTRQLTFRSNAACTSCGGQGGRMVDTSSDGVTRQNWQSCTACSGTGAAR
;
A
#
# COMPACT_ATOMS: atom_id res chain seq x y z
N MET A 1 -47.49 -31.78 10.51
CA MET A 1 -46.25 -31.01 10.33
C MET A 1 -46.03 -30.87 8.83
N SER A 2 -46.33 -29.70 8.26
CA SER A 2 -46.31 -29.48 6.81
C SER A 2 -45.07 -28.69 6.44
N VAL A 3 -44.26 -29.24 5.54
CA VAL A 3 -43.05 -28.57 5.02
C VAL A 3 -43.45 -27.73 3.82
N THR A 4 -43.39 -26.41 3.96
CA THR A 4 -43.62 -25.48 2.86
C THR A 4 -42.34 -25.32 2.06
N THR A 5 -42.29 -25.93 0.88
CA THR A 5 -41.20 -25.78 -0.07
C THR A 5 -41.34 -24.44 -0.80
N LEU A 6 -40.44 -23.48 -0.53
CA LEU A 6 -40.33 -22.26 -1.33
C LEU A 6 -39.46 -22.54 -2.56
N ALA A 7 -40.08 -22.56 -3.75
CA ALA A 7 -39.36 -22.52 -5.00
C ALA A 7 -38.83 -21.10 -5.26
N PRO A 8 -37.53 -20.91 -5.53
CA PRO A 8 -37.02 -19.60 -5.92
C PRO A 8 -37.55 -19.25 -7.31
N ARG A 9 -38.37 -18.19 -7.40
CA ARG A 9 -38.69 -17.55 -8.68
C ARG A 9 -37.41 -16.86 -9.18
N ALA A 10 -36.76 -17.46 -10.17
CA ALA A 10 -35.69 -16.82 -10.92
C ALA A 10 -36.30 -15.67 -11.76
N GLY A 11 -36.36 -14.48 -11.19
CA GLY A 11 -36.47 -13.26 -11.97
C GLY A 11 -35.21 -13.13 -12.83
N THR A 12 -35.36 -12.76 -14.10
CA THR A 12 -34.20 -12.59 -14.99
C THR A 12 -33.28 -11.51 -14.43
N ALA A 13 -31.97 -11.77 -14.44
CA ALA A 13 -30.94 -10.84 -13.93
C ALA A 13 -30.97 -9.45 -14.59
N ALA A 14 -31.68 -9.31 -15.70
CA ALA A 14 -31.89 -8.05 -16.41
C ALA A 14 -32.82 -7.07 -15.66
N ASP A 15 -33.73 -7.54 -14.82
CA ASP A 15 -34.68 -6.67 -14.11
C ASP A 15 -34.09 -6.05 -12.83
N VAL A 16 -33.16 -6.75 -12.15
CA VAL A 16 -32.55 -6.26 -10.91
C VAL A 16 -31.58 -5.10 -11.15
N GLY A 17 -30.92 -5.07 -12.31
CA GLY A 17 -29.94 -4.03 -12.64
C GLY A 17 -30.55 -2.68 -13.04
N ARG A 18 -31.83 -2.63 -13.42
CA ARG A 18 -32.48 -1.41 -13.94
C ARG A 18 -33.01 -0.48 -12.85
N GLU A 19 -33.36 -1.01 -11.68
CA GLU A 19 -33.88 -0.25 -10.55
C GLU A 19 -32.73 0.38 -9.73
N ILE A 20 -31.64 -0.36 -9.51
CA ILE A 20 -30.52 0.04 -8.63
C ILE A 20 -29.78 1.27 -9.18
N GLY A 21 -29.66 1.40 -10.51
CA GLY A 21 -28.94 2.51 -11.14
C GLY A 21 -29.67 3.87 -11.14
N ARG A 22 -30.91 3.96 -10.66
CA ARG A 22 -31.68 5.23 -10.69
C ARG A 22 -31.86 5.92 -9.34
N GLN A 23 -31.48 5.28 -8.24
CA GLN A 23 -31.58 5.88 -6.90
C GLN A 23 -30.32 6.66 -6.52
N ASP A 24 -29.16 6.34 -7.09
CA ASP A 24 -27.90 7.05 -6.83
C ASP A 24 -27.86 8.47 -7.46
N ASP A 25 -28.68 8.73 -8.48
CA ASP A 25 -28.67 10.02 -9.20
C ASP A 25 -29.66 11.06 -8.64
N ARG A 26 -30.32 10.79 -7.50
CA ARG A 26 -31.41 11.64 -6.97
C ARG A 26 -31.19 12.25 -5.59
N SER A 27 -29.99 12.13 -5.01
CA SER A 27 -29.70 12.77 -3.72
C SER A 27 -28.41 13.59 -3.82
N GLY A 28 -28.54 14.91 -3.92
CA GLY A 28 -27.40 15.82 -3.86
C GLY A 28 -27.56 17.19 -4.53
N ASP A 29 -28.77 17.67 -4.82
CA ASP A 29 -29.00 18.95 -5.53
C ASP A 29 -29.24 20.15 -4.60
N ASP A 30 -28.76 20.10 -3.37
CA ASP A 30 -28.68 21.26 -2.47
C ASP A 30 -27.29 21.93 -2.47
N GLY A 31 -26.37 21.44 -3.32
CA GLY A 31 -25.08 22.08 -3.57
C GLY A 31 -24.10 22.04 -2.39
N ARG A 32 -24.40 21.24 -1.35
CA ARG A 32 -23.62 21.18 -0.10
C ARG A 32 -22.48 20.16 -0.12
N GLY A 33 -22.37 19.35 -1.17
CA GLY A 33 -21.42 18.23 -1.21
C GLY A 33 -21.75 17.15 -0.18
N TYR A 34 -21.00 16.05 -0.14
CA TYR A 34 -21.14 15.07 0.93
C TYR A 34 -20.98 15.79 2.28
N GLU A 35 -22.02 15.72 3.11
CA GLU A 35 -22.14 16.51 4.33
C GLU A 35 -20.95 16.20 5.26
N ARG A 36 -20.04 17.18 5.39
CA ARG A 36 -18.83 17.08 6.21
C ARG A 36 -19.13 16.66 7.65
N ASP A 37 -20.31 17.02 8.14
CA ASP A 37 -20.77 16.74 9.50
C ASP A 37 -20.99 15.24 9.74
N GLU A 38 -21.50 14.49 8.75
CA GLU A 38 -21.67 13.03 8.87
C GLU A 38 -20.32 12.32 8.93
N THR A 39 -19.36 12.78 8.14
CA THR A 39 -17.99 12.26 8.12
C THR A 39 -17.29 12.53 9.45
N ASP A 40 -17.46 13.73 10.01
CA ASP A 40 -16.87 14.10 11.29
C ASP A 40 -17.50 13.32 12.47
N GLN A 41 -18.82 13.10 12.44
CA GLN A 41 -19.50 12.24 13.41
C GLN A 41 -19.04 10.78 13.32
N TYR A 42 -18.88 10.25 12.11
CA TYR A 42 -18.34 8.91 11.89
C TYR A 42 -16.92 8.78 12.44
N HIS A 43 -16.04 9.75 12.18
CA HIS A 43 -14.68 9.76 12.73
C HIS A 43 -14.65 9.89 14.25
N GLN A 44 -15.58 10.63 14.86
CA GLN A 44 -15.72 10.69 16.32
C GLN A 44 -16.13 9.33 16.89
N LEU A 45 -17.11 8.67 16.27
CA LEU A 45 -17.57 7.34 16.68
C LEU A 45 -16.45 6.31 16.59
N VAL A 46 -15.72 6.26 15.46
CA VAL A 46 -14.60 5.34 15.27
C VAL A 46 -13.51 5.58 16.33
N ARG A 47 -13.15 6.84 16.61
CA ARG A 47 -12.18 7.17 17.67
C ARG A 47 -12.63 6.66 19.03
N GLN A 48 -13.90 6.85 19.38
CA GLN A 48 -14.45 6.38 20.65
C GLN A 48 -14.41 4.84 20.75
N LEU A 49 -14.75 4.14 19.67
CA LEU A 49 -14.72 2.68 19.62
C LEU A 49 -13.30 2.13 19.76
N VAL A 50 -12.30 2.77 19.14
CA VAL A 50 -10.89 2.41 19.27
C VAL A 50 -10.43 2.55 20.71
N VAL A 51 -10.61 3.73 21.32
CA VAL A 51 -10.20 3.98 22.71
C VAL A 51 -10.85 3.00 23.67
N THR A 52 -12.17 2.82 23.55
CA THR A 52 -12.92 1.88 24.41
C THR A 52 -12.49 0.42 24.19
N GLY A 53 -12.12 0.08 22.95
CA GLY A 53 -11.58 -1.23 22.59
C GLY A 53 -10.22 -1.48 23.21
N ASP A 54 -9.32 -0.49 23.15
CA ASP A 54 -7.98 -0.55 23.74
C ASP A 54 -8.04 -0.66 25.26
N ASP A 55 -8.90 0.12 25.93
CA ASP A 55 -9.11 0.02 27.38
C ASP A 55 -9.57 -1.37 27.81
N ARG A 56 -10.53 -1.97 27.07
CA ARG A 56 -11.00 -3.34 27.32
C ARG A 56 -9.91 -4.37 27.04
N ALA A 57 -9.13 -4.16 25.99
CA ALA A 57 -8.03 -5.04 25.64
C ALA A 57 -6.95 -5.00 26.75
N GLN A 58 -6.59 -3.82 27.25
CA GLN A 58 -5.69 -3.62 28.37
C GLN A 58 -6.23 -4.25 29.66
N ALA A 59 -7.50 -4.02 30.02
CA ALA A 59 -8.13 -4.63 31.20
C ALA A 59 -8.14 -6.17 31.12
N ALA A 60 -8.24 -6.72 29.91
CA ALA A 60 -8.17 -8.16 29.66
C ALA A 60 -6.73 -8.69 29.50
N GLY A 61 -5.69 -7.84 29.65
CA GLY A 61 -4.29 -8.21 29.43
C GLY A 61 -3.94 -8.55 27.97
N ARG A 62 -4.79 -8.14 27.02
CA ARG A 62 -4.67 -8.41 25.59
C ARG A 62 -4.04 -7.19 24.90
N HIS A 63 -2.73 -7.08 24.91
CA HIS A 63 -2.03 -6.02 24.18
C HIS A 63 -1.77 -6.43 22.72
N ALA A 64 -2.09 -5.55 21.77
CA ALA A 64 -1.79 -5.76 20.36
C ALA A 64 -0.28 -5.64 20.13
N ARG A 65 0.34 -6.78 19.75
CA ARG A 65 1.75 -6.98 19.43
C ARG A 65 2.72 -6.60 20.56
N ARG A 66 3.09 -7.66 21.28
CA ARG A 66 4.30 -7.75 22.10
C ARG A 66 5.47 -7.04 21.42
N THR A 67 6.17 -6.19 22.18
CA THR A 67 7.49 -5.69 21.73
C THR A 67 8.37 -6.88 21.36
N LEU A 68 9.36 -6.72 20.45
CA LEU A 68 10.26 -7.83 20.09
C LEU A 68 10.88 -8.50 21.31
N THR A 69 11.17 -7.69 22.34
CA THR A 69 11.64 -8.12 23.66
C THR A 69 10.64 -9.03 24.41
N GLU A 70 9.34 -8.75 24.30
CA GLU A 70 8.28 -9.58 24.89
C GLU A 70 7.97 -10.84 24.06
N MET A 71 8.21 -10.80 22.74
CA MET A 71 8.05 -11.98 21.88
C MET A 71 9.19 -12.97 22.03
N VAL A 72 10.40 -12.49 22.33
CA VAL A 72 11.61 -13.31 22.40
C VAL A 72 12.37 -12.96 23.70
N PRO A 73 12.07 -13.66 24.82
CA PRO A 73 12.79 -13.47 26.07
C PRO A 73 14.29 -13.67 25.86
N GLY A 74 15.11 -12.70 26.28
CA GLY A 74 16.57 -12.70 26.09
C GLY A 74 17.03 -12.07 24.77
N PHE A 75 16.14 -11.46 23.98
CA PHE A 75 16.54 -10.70 22.81
C PHE A 75 17.12 -9.33 23.22
N ASP A 76 18.44 -9.20 23.12
CA ASP A 76 19.13 -7.90 23.16
C ASP A 76 19.16 -7.28 21.76
N ARG A 77 18.69 -6.03 21.64
CA ARG A 77 18.81 -5.28 20.39
C ARG A 77 20.28 -5.08 20.07
N GLN A 78 20.69 -5.44 18.86
CA GLN A 78 22.01 -5.07 18.36
C GLN A 78 22.13 -3.55 18.36
N PRO A 79 23.24 -2.99 18.89
CA PRO A 79 23.46 -1.55 18.85
C PRO A 79 23.55 -1.08 17.40
N VAL A 80 22.97 0.09 17.11
CA VAL A 80 23.11 0.72 15.81
C VAL A 80 24.59 1.05 15.61
N LEU A 81 25.21 0.42 14.62
CA LEU A 81 26.59 0.73 14.24
C LEU A 81 26.62 2.14 13.65
N HIS A 82 27.18 3.08 14.39
CA HIS A 82 27.44 4.41 13.86
C HIS A 82 28.66 4.37 12.95
N MET A 83 28.54 4.98 11.77
CA MET A 83 29.67 5.14 10.87
C MET A 83 30.67 6.11 11.54
N THR A 84 31.76 5.59 12.10
CA THR A 84 32.71 6.36 12.93
C THR A 84 33.62 7.29 12.15
N ARG A 85 33.61 7.18 10.82
CA ARG A 85 34.36 8.05 9.92
C ARG A 85 33.49 8.49 8.77
N GLN A 86 33.64 9.74 8.39
CA GLN A 86 33.04 10.26 7.17
C GLN A 86 33.74 9.59 5.98
N LEU A 87 32.99 8.84 5.18
CA LEU A 87 33.50 8.30 3.93
C LEU A 87 33.43 9.41 2.90
N THR A 88 34.59 9.98 2.54
CA THR A 88 34.69 10.85 1.38
C THR A 88 34.63 9.96 0.15
N PHE A 89 33.43 9.80 -0.42
CA PHE A 89 33.30 9.22 -1.74
C PHE A 89 33.94 10.21 -2.71
N ARG A 90 35.11 9.86 -3.27
CA ARG A 90 35.60 10.58 -4.45
C ARG A 90 34.50 10.47 -5.50
N SER A 91 33.96 11.60 -5.93
CA SER A 91 33.19 11.65 -7.17
C SER A 91 34.16 11.31 -8.28
N ASN A 92 34.31 10.01 -8.56
CA ASN A 92 34.99 9.58 -9.76
C ASN A 92 34.25 10.27 -10.91
N ALA A 93 35.02 10.90 -11.81
CA ALA A 93 34.43 11.58 -12.96
C ALA A 93 33.38 10.67 -13.60
N ALA A 94 32.24 11.22 -14.00
CA ALA A 94 31.19 10.41 -14.61
C ALA A 94 31.79 9.61 -15.78
N CYS A 95 31.50 8.32 -15.84
CA CYS A 95 31.92 7.47 -16.94
C CYS A 95 31.39 8.08 -18.24
N THR A 96 32.30 8.52 -19.12
CA THR A 96 31.93 9.23 -20.35
C THR A 96 31.10 8.36 -21.29
N SER A 97 31.27 7.04 -21.24
CA SER A 97 30.50 6.10 -22.06
C SER A 97 29.03 5.96 -21.66
N CYS A 98 28.67 6.25 -20.40
CA CYS A 98 27.28 6.15 -19.92
C CYS A 98 26.78 7.41 -19.21
N GLY A 99 27.53 8.51 -19.26
CA GLY A 99 27.17 9.78 -18.63
C GLY A 99 26.93 9.70 -17.12
N GLY A 100 27.57 8.77 -16.42
CA GLY A 100 27.37 8.60 -14.97
C GLY A 100 26.29 7.60 -14.56
N GLN A 101 25.50 7.07 -15.51
CA GLN A 101 24.31 6.27 -15.19
C GLN A 101 24.60 4.80 -14.88
N GLY A 102 25.82 4.33 -15.14
CA GLY A 102 26.20 2.93 -14.95
C GLY A 102 25.61 1.97 -15.97
N GLY A 103 24.79 2.44 -16.91
CA GLY A 103 24.16 1.61 -17.95
C GLY A 103 23.13 2.41 -18.75
N ARG A 104 22.33 1.70 -19.53
CA ARG A 104 21.19 2.27 -20.27
C ARG A 104 20.05 1.27 -20.36
N MET A 105 18.83 1.79 -20.46
CA MET A 105 17.67 0.98 -20.85
C MET A 105 17.77 0.64 -22.34
N VAL A 106 17.50 -0.61 -22.68
CA VAL A 106 17.44 -1.11 -24.04
C VAL A 106 16.08 -1.75 -24.24
N ASP A 107 15.36 -1.27 -25.25
CA ASP A 107 14.11 -1.89 -25.67
C ASP A 107 14.43 -3.15 -26.49
N THR A 108 14.07 -4.31 -25.96
CA THR A 108 14.18 -5.61 -26.64
C THR A 108 12.81 -6.06 -27.10
N SER A 109 12.08 -5.17 -27.78
CA SER A 109 10.74 -5.43 -28.26
C SER A 109 10.77 -6.43 -29.41
N SER A 110 10.05 -7.55 -29.27
CA SER A 110 9.77 -8.49 -30.36
C SER A 110 8.30 -8.89 -30.31
N ASP A 111 7.73 -9.23 -31.47
CA ASP A 111 6.38 -9.78 -31.59
C ASP A 111 5.27 -8.94 -30.93
N GLY A 112 5.38 -7.62 -31.01
CA GLY A 112 4.38 -6.69 -30.47
C GLY A 112 4.42 -6.51 -28.95
N VAL A 113 5.38 -7.10 -28.25
CA VAL A 113 5.57 -6.91 -26.81
C VAL A 113 6.80 -6.06 -26.55
N THR A 114 6.60 -4.85 -26.03
CA THR A 114 7.69 -3.99 -25.58
C THR A 114 8.23 -4.49 -24.25
N ARG A 115 9.53 -4.81 -24.22
CA ARG A 115 10.25 -5.16 -22.99
C ARG A 115 11.42 -4.20 -22.85
N GLN A 116 11.48 -3.50 -21.73
CA GLN A 116 12.63 -2.70 -21.40
C GLN A 116 13.56 -3.53 -20.53
N ASN A 117 14.81 -3.66 -20.95
CA ASN A 117 15.84 -4.33 -20.16
C ASN A 117 16.97 -3.35 -19.84
N TRP A 118 17.42 -3.36 -18.59
CA TRP A 118 18.59 -2.60 -18.19
C TRP A 118 19.86 -3.30 -18.67
N GLN A 119 20.69 -2.58 -19.41
CA GLN A 119 22.01 -3.06 -19.83
C GLN A 119 23.11 -2.24 -19.14
N SER A 120 23.86 -2.90 -18.25
CA SER A 120 24.99 -2.29 -17.54
C SER A 120 26.09 -1.85 -18.50
N CYS A 121 26.69 -0.69 -18.22
CA CYS A 121 27.82 -0.15 -18.96
C CYS A 121 29.08 -0.94 -18.62
N THR A 122 29.69 -1.57 -19.62
CA THR A 122 30.89 -2.41 -19.44
C THR A 122 32.12 -1.58 -19.10
N ALA A 123 32.26 -0.37 -19.66
CA ALA A 123 33.40 0.53 -19.45
C ALA A 123 33.60 0.91 -17.97
N CYS A 124 32.52 1.15 -17.22
CA CYS A 124 32.58 1.37 -15.77
C CYS A 124 32.15 0.15 -14.95
N SER A 125 31.79 -0.97 -15.59
CA SER A 125 31.14 -2.14 -14.99
C SER A 125 29.98 -1.77 -14.05
N GLY A 126 29.04 -0.99 -14.53
CA GLY A 126 27.82 -0.69 -13.78
C GLY A 126 27.92 0.46 -12.76
N THR A 127 29.13 0.93 -12.43
CA THR A 127 29.29 1.90 -11.33
C THR A 127 28.92 3.33 -11.70
N GLY A 128 28.84 3.66 -12.99
CA GLY A 128 28.66 5.03 -13.48
C GLY A 128 29.91 5.91 -13.31
N ALA A 129 30.95 5.40 -12.66
CA ALA A 129 32.19 6.12 -12.40
C ALA A 129 33.27 5.75 -13.43
N ALA A 130 34.06 6.73 -13.87
CA ALA A 130 35.30 6.49 -14.58
C ALA A 130 36.24 5.62 -13.70
N ARG A 131 36.93 4.68 -14.35
CA ARG A 131 37.90 3.79 -13.71
C ARG A 131 39.29 4.37 -13.73
#